data_AF-X1FWA9-F1
#
_entry.id   AF-X1FWA9-F1
#
_cell.length_a   1.000
_cell.length_b   1.000
_cell.length_c   1.000
_cell.angle_alpha   90.00
_cell.angle_beta   90.00
_cell.angle_gamma   90.00
#
_symmetry.space_group_name_H-M   'P 1'
#
loop_
_entity.id
_entity.type
_entity.pdbx_description
1 polymer ?
#
loop_
_entity_poly.entity_id
_entity_poly.type
_entity_poly.pdbx_seq_one_letter_code
_entity_poly.pdbx_strand_id
1 'polypeptide(L)'
;GNLEKKKPKLTTYLEDLCKKVRGYYDGMVSYAAGSWEIRDVPWKHFDVICCNLYYSDLFLKYVEVLPGLKIKTPKGSPSVRASHLFRQNVQYLKTFKKPVIVSELGFQTITDTIRVGQMPIQYHEHFEQFKYDETAQSRAFSEAFKLLEKDIFVNGVIIHKWRASEEKGFSLVRPDGTRKPACETISNFFKTWTISFSGNK
;
A
#
# COMPACT_ATOMS: atom_id res chain seq x y z
N GLY A 1 17.67 41.44 -3.30
CA GLY A 1 18.07 40.03 -3.20
C GLY A 1 17.56 39.46 -1.90
N ASN A 2 16.78 38.38 -1.96
CA ASN A 2 16.66 37.44 -0.86
C ASN A 2 16.10 36.14 -1.42
N LEU A 3 16.78 35.05 -1.07
CA LEU A 3 16.59 33.71 -1.57
C LEU A 3 15.25 33.15 -1.08
N GLU A 4 14.22 33.18 -1.92
CA GLU A 4 13.29 32.05 -1.95
C GLU A 4 14.10 30.84 -2.42
N LYS A 5 14.76 30.15 -1.48
CA LYS A 5 15.28 28.81 -1.73
C LYS A 5 14.08 27.96 -2.12
N LYS A 6 13.84 27.82 -3.44
CA LYS A 6 12.89 26.85 -3.99
C LYS A 6 13.13 25.55 -3.25
N LYS A 7 12.18 25.13 -2.42
CA LYS A 7 12.26 23.83 -1.73
C LYS A 7 12.56 22.79 -2.81
N PRO A 8 13.61 21.97 -2.66
CA PRO A 8 13.89 20.95 -3.65
C PRO A 8 12.65 20.08 -3.80
N LYS A 9 12.22 19.87 -5.05
CA LYS A 9 11.11 18.94 -5.35
C LYS A 9 11.50 17.57 -4.79
N LEU A 10 10.53 16.83 -4.24
CA LEU A 10 10.73 15.49 -3.66
C LEU A 10 11.63 14.62 -4.54
N THR A 11 11.37 14.65 -5.86
CA THR A 11 12.18 13.98 -6.88
C THR A 11 13.67 14.30 -6.75
N THR A 12 14.07 15.58 -6.83
CA THR A 12 15.48 15.99 -6.74
C THR A 12 16.12 15.58 -5.42
N TYR A 13 15.40 15.74 -4.32
CA TYR A 13 15.89 15.33 -3.00
C TYR A 13 16.18 13.83 -2.95
N LEU A 14 15.25 13.00 -3.43
CA LEU A 14 15.41 11.54 -3.44
C LEU A 14 16.52 11.07 -4.41
N GLU A 15 16.66 11.73 -5.57
CA GLU A 15 17.77 11.45 -6.49
C GLU A 15 19.13 11.69 -5.81
N ASP A 16 19.30 12.83 -5.15
CA ASP A 16 20.55 13.18 -4.46
C ASP A 16 20.81 12.29 -3.24
N LEU A 17 19.77 11.95 -2.48
CA LEU A 17 19.87 11.04 -1.36
C LEU A 17 20.32 9.65 -1.82
N CYS A 18 19.72 9.11 -2.89
CA CYS A 18 20.08 7.81 -3.43
C CYS A 18 21.54 7.78 -3.88
N LYS A 19 22.03 8.83 -4.56
CA LYS A 19 23.45 8.94 -4.95
C LYS A 19 24.37 8.93 -3.73
N LYS A 20 24.00 9.63 -2.65
CA LYS A 20 24.78 9.63 -1.41
C LYS A 20 24.83 8.26 -0.76
N VAL A 21 23.68 7.58 -0.63
CA VAL A 21 23.60 6.22 -0.07
C VAL A 21 24.50 5.26 -0.86
N ARG A 22 24.54 5.38 -2.19
CA ARG A 22 25.43 4.58 -3.05
C ARG A 22 26.91 4.81 -2.84
N GLY A 23 27.31 5.92 -2.23
CA GLY A 23 28.70 6.12 -1.80
C GLY A 23 29.11 5.27 -0.59
N TYR A 24 28.16 4.65 0.12
CA TYR A 24 28.40 3.95 1.38
C TYR A 24 27.76 2.55 1.47
N TYR A 25 26.85 2.20 0.56
CA TYR A 25 26.07 0.97 0.63
C TYR A 25 25.80 0.37 -0.75
N ASP A 26 26.30 -0.85 -0.93
CA ASP A 26 26.22 -1.62 -2.19
C ASP A 26 25.04 -2.60 -2.24
N GLY A 27 24.30 -2.75 -1.15
CA GLY A 27 23.11 -3.61 -1.12
C GLY A 27 21.90 -2.99 -1.82
N MET A 28 20.77 -3.68 -1.81
CA MET A 28 19.54 -3.17 -2.44
C MET A 28 19.01 -1.92 -1.73
N VAL A 29 18.72 -0.87 -2.50
CA VAL A 29 18.13 0.39 -2.00
C VAL A 29 16.75 0.58 -2.61
N SER A 30 15.81 0.95 -1.74
CA SER A 30 14.43 1.27 -2.09
C SER A 30 13.96 2.51 -1.35
N TYR A 31 12.78 3.00 -1.71
CA TYR A 31 12.04 4.03 -1.01
C TYR A 31 10.63 3.52 -0.77
N ALA A 32 10.15 3.55 0.47
CA ALA A 32 8.79 3.11 0.83
C ALA A 32 7.80 4.26 0.57
N ALA A 33 7.24 4.29 -0.64
CA ALA A 33 6.36 5.37 -1.07
C ALA A 33 4.93 5.17 -0.59
N GLY A 34 4.29 6.23 -0.08
CA GLY A 34 2.83 6.27 0.06
C GLY A 34 2.13 6.15 -1.30
N SER A 35 0.93 5.55 -1.34
CA SER A 35 0.13 5.43 -2.57
C SER A 35 -0.12 6.76 -3.30
N TRP A 36 -0.07 7.87 -2.57
CA TRP A 36 -0.28 9.24 -3.05
C TRP A 36 0.95 9.92 -3.67
N GLU A 37 2.16 9.40 -3.44
CA GLU A 37 3.41 10.01 -3.94
C GLU A 37 4.15 9.13 -4.96
N ILE A 38 3.59 7.96 -5.32
CA ILE A 38 4.20 6.97 -6.24
C ILE A 38 4.71 7.62 -7.54
N ARG A 39 4.03 8.64 -8.07
CA ARG A 39 4.40 9.29 -9.34
C ARG A 39 5.53 10.31 -9.21
N ASP A 40 5.82 10.78 -8.00
CA ASP A 40 6.82 11.80 -7.73
C ASP A 40 8.20 11.20 -7.37
N VAL A 41 8.23 9.89 -7.10
CA VAL A 41 9.45 9.14 -6.75
C VAL A 41 10.27 8.84 -8.01
N PRO A 42 11.58 9.12 -8.01
CA PRO A 42 12.44 8.90 -9.16
C PRO A 42 12.91 7.43 -9.23
N TRP A 43 11.98 6.50 -9.45
CA TRP A 43 12.19 5.04 -9.38
C TRP A 43 13.39 4.51 -10.18
N LYS A 44 13.82 5.23 -11.22
CA LYS A 44 15.04 4.89 -11.99
C LYS A 44 16.30 4.77 -11.11
N HIS A 45 16.37 5.44 -9.96
CA HIS A 45 17.54 5.42 -9.06
C HIS A 45 17.53 4.31 -8.00
N PHE A 46 16.39 3.69 -7.73
CA PHE A 46 16.25 2.62 -6.72
C PHE A 46 16.34 1.24 -7.36
N ASP A 47 16.79 0.18 -6.68
CA ASP A 47 16.85 -1.16 -7.30
C ASP A 47 15.51 -1.88 -7.24
N VAL A 48 14.78 -1.63 -6.16
CA VAL A 48 13.48 -2.23 -5.86
C VAL A 48 12.48 -1.10 -5.67
N ILE A 49 11.25 -1.33 -6.11
CA ILE A 49 10.13 -0.42 -5.90
C ILE A 49 9.40 -0.90 -4.65
N CYS A 50 9.35 -0.09 -3.60
CA CYS A 50 8.54 -0.34 -2.42
C CYS A 50 7.40 0.67 -2.35
N CYS A 51 6.16 0.21 -2.28
CA CYS A 51 5.04 1.13 -2.13
C CYS A 51 3.96 0.60 -1.18
N ASN A 52 3.41 1.51 -0.40
CA ASN A 52 2.30 1.28 0.50
C ASN A 52 1.03 1.29 -0.33
N LEU A 53 0.58 0.12 -0.77
CA LEU A 53 -0.62 -0.05 -1.58
C LEU A 53 -1.80 -0.43 -0.69
N TYR A 54 -2.43 0.59 -0.12
CA TYR A 54 -3.67 0.40 0.62
C TYR A 54 -4.87 0.37 -0.30
N TYR A 55 -5.65 -0.70 -0.19
CA TYR A 55 -6.91 -0.88 -0.91
C TYR A 55 -7.98 -0.05 -0.21
N SER A 56 -8.40 1.05 -0.86
CA SER A 56 -9.45 1.95 -0.35
C SER A 56 -10.29 2.50 -1.49
N ASP A 57 -11.61 2.45 -1.32
CA ASP A 57 -12.53 3.16 -2.20
C ASP A 57 -12.90 4.56 -1.67
N LEU A 58 -12.67 4.86 -0.39
CA LEU A 58 -12.79 6.22 0.12
C LEU A 58 -11.67 7.10 -0.42
N PHE A 59 -10.47 6.55 -0.62
CA PHE A 59 -9.39 7.29 -1.25
C PHE A 59 -9.75 7.75 -2.68
N LEU A 60 -10.50 6.93 -3.45
CA LEU A 60 -11.06 7.35 -4.74
C LEU A 60 -11.96 8.58 -4.61
N LYS A 61 -12.82 8.60 -3.60
CA LYS A 61 -13.72 9.74 -3.34
C LYS A 61 -12.95 11.00 -2.95
N TYR A 62 -11.91 10.88 -2.14
CA TYR A 62 -11.06 12.02 -1.79
C TYR A 62 -10.34 12.60 -3.02
N VAL A 63 -9.89 11.74 -3.93
CA VAL A 63 -9.21 12.17 -5.16
C VAL A 63 -10.17 12.86 -6.15
N GLU A 64 -11.45 12.49 -6.21
CA GLU A 64 -12.46 13.20 -7.01
C GLU A 64 -12.67 14.66 -6.60
N VAL A 65 -12.37 15.03 -5.36
CA VAL A 65 -12.54 16.39 -4.83
C VAL A 65 -11.33 17.30 -5.16
N LEU A 66 -10.22 16.74 -5.66
CA LEU A 66 -9.04 17.53 -6.02
C LEU A 66 -9.25 18.28 -7.35
N PRO A 67 -9.07 19.62 -7.39
CA PRO A 67 -9.25 20.41 -8.60
C PRO A 67 -8.36 19.90 -9.75
N GLY A 68 -8.97 19.60 -10.89
CA GLY A 68 -8.26 19.20 -12.12
C GLY A 68 -8.03 17.71 -12.31
N LEU A 69 -8.34 16.86 -11.32
CA LEU A 69 -8.20 15.40 -11.43
C LEU A 69 -9.57 14.71 -11.49
N LYS A 70 -10.13 14.53 -12.70
CA LYS A 70 -11.37 13.76 -12.90
C LYS A 70 -11.07 12.27 -13.00
N ILE A 71 -11.02 11.58 -11.86
CA ILE A 71 -11.01 10.11 -11.84
C ILE A 71 -12.47 9.63 -11.78
N LYS A 72 -12.93 8.85 -12.76
CA LYS A 72 -14.26 8.22 -12.68
C LYS A 72 -14.20 7.11 -11.63
N THR A 73 -14.92 7.25 -10.52
CA THR A 73 -15.10 6.12 -9.59
C THR A 73 -15.78 4.95 -10.29
N PRO A 74 -15.20 3.74 -10.29
CA PRO A 74 -15.83 2.55 -10.87
C PRO A 74 -17.15 2.21 -10.15
N LYS A 75 -18.14 1.70 -10.88
CA LYS A 75 -19.32 1.05 -10.25
C LYS A 75 -18.91 -0.33 -9.72
N GLY A 76 -19.48 -0.77 -8.60
CA GLY A 76 -19.25 -2.12 -8.05
C GLY A 76 -19.15 -2.16 -6.53
N SER A 77 -18.64 -3.27 -6.00
CA SER A 77 -18.33 -3.42 -4.56
C SER A 77 -17.15 -2.52 -4.14
N PRO A 78 -16.95 -2.27 -2.83
CA PRO A 78 -15.75 -1.60 -2.33
C PRO A 78 -14.43 -2.20 -2.87
N SER A 79 -14.33 -3.53 -2.90
CA SER A 79 -13.16 -4.23 -3.44
C SER A 79 -12.94 -3.91 -4.92
N VAL A 80 -14.01 -3.88 -5.73
CA VAL A 80 -13.93 -3.55 -7.16
C VAL A 80 -13.42 -2.13 -7.35
N ARG A 81 -13.95 -1.17 -6.59
CA ARG A 81 -13.49 0.23 -6.63
C ARG A 81 -12.02 0.36 -6.25
N ALA A 82 -11.64 -0.15 -5.08
CA ALA A 82 -10.26 -0.11 -4.59
C ALA A 82 -9.26 -0.75 -5.57
N SER A 83 -9.67 -1.83 -6.27
CA SER A 83 -8.82 -2.51 -7.25
C SER A 83 -8.41 -1.63 -8.44
N HIS A 84 -9.18 -0.58 -8.76
CA HIS A 84 -8.89 0.26 -9.92
C HIS A 84 -7.63 1.10 -9.74
N LEU A 85 -7.50 1.81 -8.62
CA LEU A 85 -6.29 2.59 -8.32
C LEU A 85 -5.08 1.69 -8.14
N PHE A 86 -5.28 0.56 -7.45
CA PHE A 86 -4.24 -0.45 -7.31
C PHE A 86 -3.67 -0.85 -8.68
N ARG A 87 -4.55 -1.22 -9.63
CA ARG A 87 -4.14 -1.57 -11.00
C ARG A 87 -3.44 -0.43 -11.72
N GLN A 88 -3.93 0.81 -11.61
CA GLN A 88 -3.29 1.96 -12.25
C GLN A 88 -1.87 2.20 -11.74
N ASN A 89 -1.67 2.13 -10.42
CA ASN A 89 -0.35 2.26 -9.82
C ASN A 89 0.57 1.12 -10.26
N VAL A 90 0.08 -0.13 -10.23
CA VAL A 90 0.85 -1.29 -10.71
C VAL A 90 1.25 -1.14 -12.19
N GLN A 91 0.34 -0.69 -13.06
CA GLN A 91 0.66 -0.47 -14.48
C GLN A 91 1.71 0.63 -14.69
N TYR A 92 1.68 1.69 -13.89
CA TYR A 92 2.74 2.69 -13.91
C TYR A 92 4.09 2.10 -13.46
N LEU A 93 4.10 1.35 -12.36
CA LEU A 93 5.32 0.75 -11.81
C LEU A 93 5.94 -0.30 -12.76
N LYS A 94 5.12 -0.99 -13.56
CA LYS A 94 5.55 -1.92 -14.64
C LYS A 94 6.51 -1.29 -15.63
N THR A 95 6.41 0.03 -15.86
CA THR A 95 7.26 0.73 -16.83
C THR A 95 8.74 0.75 -16.45
N PHE A 96 9.07 0.57 -15.16
CA PHE A 96 10.44 0.61 -14.67
C PHE A 96 11.18 -0.73 -14.77
N LYS A 97 10.47 -1.84 -15.03
CA LYS A 97 11.05 -3.20 -15.13
C LYS A 97 11.90 -3.59 -13.91
N LYS A 98 11.47 -3.21 -12.71
CA LYS A 98 12.13 -3.51 -11.43
C LYS A 98 11.22 -4.37 -10.55
N PRO A 99 11.78 -5.13 -9.61
CA PRO A 99 10.98 -5.85 -8.63
C PRO A 99 10.09 -4.88 -7.84
N VAL A 100 8.83 -5.26 -7.62
CA VAL A 100 7.86 -4.46 -6.87
C VAL A 100 7.44 -5.17 -5.61
N ILE A 101 7.62 -4.50 -4.48
CA ILE A 101 7.20 -4.96 -3.17
C ILE A 101 6.11 -4.02 -2.66
N VAL A 102 4.98 -4.58 -2.24
CA VAL A 102 4.02 -3.84 -1.43
C VAL A 102 4.61 -3.73 -0.03
N SER A 103 5.15 -2.57 0.32
CA SER A 103 5.88 -2.38 1.60
C SER A 103 4.96 -2.27 2.80
N GLU A 104 3.69 -1.96 2.59
CA GLU A 104 2.65 -2.03 3.61
C GLU A 104 1.33 -2.47 2.97
N LEU A 105 0.83 -3.62 3.42
CA LEU A 105 -0.55 -4.06 3.22
C LEU A 105 -1.18 -4.30 4.59
N GLY A 106 -2.19 -3.51 4.93
CA GLY A 106 -2.88 -3.63 6.21
C GLY A 106 -4.35 -3.25 6.12
N PHE A 107 -5.13 -3.87 7.00
CA PHE A 107 -6.53 -3.54 7.22
C PHE A 107 -6.77 -3.34 8.71
N GLN A 108 -7.59 -2.34 9.05
CA GLN A 108 -7.98 -2.06 10.42
C GLN A 108 -8.97 -3.11 10.91
N THR A 109 -9.02 -3.33 12.23
CA THR A 109 -9.85 -4.39 12.83
C THR A 109 -11.27 -3.89 13.03
N ILE A 110 -11.94 -3.56 11.92
CA ILE A 110 -13.27 -2.97 11.93
C ILE A 110 -14.15 -3.46 10.78
N THR A 111 -15.46 -3.29 10.96
CA THR A 111 -16.46 -3.41 9.90
C THR A 111 -16.08 -2.54 8.71
N ASP A 112 -16.31 -3.02 7.49
CA ASP A 112 -16.08 -2.26 6.26
C ASP A 112 -14.62 -1.78 6.02
N THR A 113 -13.62 -2.39 6.67
CA THR A 113 -12.22 -1.91 6.63
C THR A 113 -11.62 -1.69 5.23
N ILE A 114 -12.05 -2.42 4.19
CA ILE A 114 -11.54 -2.23 2.82
C ILE A 114 -11.92 -0.86 2.23
N ARG A 115 -12.90 -0.19 2.83
CA ARG A 115 -13.31 1.16 2.44
C ARG A 115 -12.36 2.21 3.01
N VAL A 116 -11.93 1.99 4.25
CA VAL A 116 -11.24 2.97 5.10
C VAL A 116 -9.79 3.24 4.63
N GLY A 117 -9.10 2.22 4.13
CA GLY A 117 -7.75 2.39 3.60
C GLY A 117 -6.68 2.60 4.66
N GLN A 118 -5.65 3.37 4.28
CA GLN A 118 -4.43 3.60 5.05
C GLN A 118 -4.61 4.54 6.24
N MET A 119 -5.62 5.40 6.19
CA MET A 119 -5.81 6.42 7.21
C MET A 119 -6.44 5.78 8.45
N PRO A 120 -5.81 5.90 9.64
CA PRO A 120 -6.38 5.40 10.88
C PRO A 120 -7.81 5.91 11.08
N ILE A 121 -8.71 5.04 11.56
CA ILE A 121 -10.14 5.33 11.64
C ILE A 121 -10.44 6.60 12.41
N GLN A 122 -9.66 6.95 13.44
CA GLN A 122 -9.88 8.16 14.25
C GLN A 122 -9.85 9.46 13.45
N TYR A 123 -9.30 9.45 12.23
CA TYR A 123 -9.25 10.62 11.35
C TYR A 123 -10.39 10.65 10.33
N HIS A 124 -11.27 9.65 10.31
CA HIS A 124 -12.44 9.64 9.43
C HIS A 124 -13.63 10.32 10.09
N GLU A 125 -14.41 11.04 9.30
CA GLU A 125 -15.72 11.52 9.74
C GLU A 125 -16.62 10.34 10.11
N HIS A 126 -17.37 10.50 11.21
CA HIS A 126 -18.26 9.46 11.73
C HIS A 126 -17.55 8.14 12.07
N PHE A 127 -16.28 8.17 12.50
CA PHE A 127 -15.51 6.94 12.79
C PHE A 127 -16.18 6.00 13.81
N GLU A 128 -17.03 6.54 14.67
CA GLU A 128 -17.82 5.78 15.66
C GLU A 128 -18.73 4.73 15.02
N GLN A 129 -19.10 4.90 13.74
CA GLN A 129 -19.90 3.90 13.02
C GLN A 129 -19.12 2.60 12.74
N PHE A 130 -17.79 2.65 12.78
CA PHE A 130 -16.95 1.48 12.53
C PHE A 130 -16.79 0.67 13.83
N LYS A 131 -17.41 -0.51 13.83
CA LYS A 131 -17.37 -1.45 14.96
C LYS A 131 -16.17 -2.38 14.81
N TYR A 132 -15.66 -2.86 15.93
CA TYR A 132 -14.59 -3.87 15.92
C TYR A 132 -15.06 -5.15 15.21
N ASP A 133 -14.29 -5.64 14.23
CA ASP A 133 -14.61 -6.87 13.50
C ASP A 133 -13.32 -7.52 12.91
N GLU A 134 -12.84 -8.57 13.55
CA GLU A 134 -11.68 -9.34 13.06
C GLU A 134 -11.98 -10.16 11.81
N THR A 135 -13.25 -10.56 11.63
CA THR A 135 -13.66 -11.32 10.44
C THR A 135 -13.66 -10.40 9.23
N ALA A 136 -14.06 -9.13 9.38
CA ALA A 136 -13.91 -8.13 8.32
C ALA A 136 -12.44 -7.91 7.94
N GLN A 137 -11.53 -7.84 8.91
CA GLN A 137 -10.09 -7.74 8.64
C GLN A 137 -9.59 -8.94 7.83
N SER A 138 -9.92 -10.17 8.25
CA SER A 138 -9.57 -11.41 7.54
C SER A 138 -10.15 -11.45 6.13
N ARG A 139 -11.43 -11.09 5.95
CA ARG A 139 -12.07 -11.00 4.62
C ARG A 139 -11.36 -9.98 3.72
N ALA A 140 -10.98 -8.82 4.25
CA ALA A 140 -10.29 -7.80 3.47
C ALA A 140 -8.92 -8.27 2.96
N PHE A 141 -8.15 -8.99 3.79
CA PHE A 141 -6.93 -9.65 3.32
C PHE A 141 -7.20 -10.67 2.23
N SER A 142 -8.21 -11.53 2.39
CA SER A 142 -8.59 -12.52 1.36
C SER A 142 -8.92 -11.84 0.02
N GLU A 143 -9.67 -10.73 0.04
CA GLU A 143 -9.99 -9.97 -1.17
C GLU A 143 -8.76 -9.31 -1.81
N ALA A 144 -7.85 -8.77 -1.00
CA ALA A 144 -6.59 -8.22 -1.50
C ALA A 144 -5.70 -9.30 -2.14
N PHE A 145 -5.61 -10.47 -1.52
CA PHE A 145 -4.82 -11.59 -2.04
C PHE A 145 -5.36 -12.12 -3.37
N LYS A 146 -6.69 -12.20 -3.55
CA LYS A 146 -7.28 -12.51 -4.87
C LYS A 146 -6.86 -11.55 -5.98
N LEU A 147 -6.52 -10.30 -5.66
CA LEU A 147 -6.00 -9.34 -6.62
C LEU A 147 -4.51 -9.57 -6.90
N LEU A 148 -3.73 -9.85 -5.87
CA LEU A 148 -2.30 -10.14 -5.98
C LEU A 148 -2.03 -11.44 -6.74
N GLU A 149 -2.85 -12.48 -6.56
CA GLU A 149 -2.77 -13.73 -7.33
C GLU A 149 -2.98 -13.52 -8.83
N LYS A 150 -3.80 -12.53 -9.20
CA LYS A 150 -4.11 -12.21 -10.60
C LYS A 150 -3.08 -11.28 -11.24
N ASP A 151 -2.27 -10.59 -10.45
CA ASP A 151 -1.29 -9.62 -10.94
C ASP A 151 0.13 -10.07 -10.58
N ILE A 152 0.65 -10.96 -11.43
CA ILE A 152 1.97 -11.63 -11.34
C ILE A 152 3.19 -10.70 -11.23
N PHE A 153 2.98 -9.38 -11.23
CA PHE A 153 4.04 -8.37 -11.21
C PHE A 153 4.47 -7.95 -9.80
N VAL A 154 3.65 -8.18 -8.78
CA VAL A 154 4.08 -7.93 -7.40
C VAL A 154 4.99 -9.08 -6.95
N ASN A 155 6.22 -8.75 -6.62
CA ASN A 155 7.27 -9.70 -6.22
C ASN A 155 7.37 -9.91 -4.71
N GLY A 156 6.62 -9.14 -3.91
CA GLY A 156 6.62 -9.29 -2.47
C GLY A 156 5.56 -8.44 -1.80
N VAL A 157 5.16 -8.83 -0.60
CA VAL A 157 4.22 -8.09 0.24
C VAL A 157 4.69 -8.14 1.68
N ILE A 158 4.72 -6.98 2.33
CA ILE A 158 4.99 -6.82 3.75
C ILE A 158 3.69 -6.43 4.44
N ILE A 159 3.31 -7.21 5.46
CA ILE A 159 2.03 -7.03 6.15
C ILE A 159 2.14 -6.03 7.30
N HIS A 160 1.24 -5.04 7.30
CA HIS A 160 1.09 -4.03 8.34
C HIS A 160 -0.13 -4.37 9.23
N LYS A 161 -0.01 -4.56 10.55
CA LYS A 161 1.20 -4.66 11.38
C LYS A 161 1.07 -5.76 12.43
N TRP A 162 2.18 -6.32 12.90
CA TRP A 162 2.15 -7.46 13.84
C TRP A 162 1.45 -7.14 15.16
N ARG A 163 1.91 -6.10 15.87
CA ARG A 163 1.38 -5.69 17.17
C ARG A 163 0.98 -4.21 17.14
N ALA A 164 -0.13 -3.89 17.80
CA ALA A 164 -0.58 -2.52 18.03
C ALA A 164 -1.09 -2.40 19.47
N SER A 165 -0.96 -1.21 20.04
CA SER A 165 -1.64 -0.80 21.27
C SER A 165 -3.13 -0.50 21.07
N GLU A 166 -3.57 -0.36 19.82
CA GLU A 166 -4.93 0.05 19.45
C GLU A 166 -5.80 -1.17 19.12
N GLU A 167 -6.96 -1.27 19.76
CA GLU A 167 -7.90 -2.39 19.56
C GLU A 167 -8.43 -2.43 18.11
N LYS A 168 -8.95 -1.29 17.61
CA LYS A 168 -9.48 -1.15 16.25
C LYS A 168 -8.40 -0.90 15.18
N GLY A 169 -7.12 -0.97 15.54
CA GLY A 169 -6.00 -0.70 14.64
C GLY A 169 -5.70 -1.83 13.65
N PHE A 170 -4.55 -1.73 13.00
CA PHE A 170 -4.06 -2.68 11.99
C PHE A 170 -3.42 -3.97 12.54
N SER A 171 -3.44 -4.18 13.87
CA SER A 171 -2.73 -5.33 14.46
C SER A 171 -3.28 -6.67 13.99
N LEU A 172 -2.40 -7.62 13.76
CA LEU A 172 -2.74 -9.03 13.54
C LEU A 172 -2.83 -9.83 14.84
N VAL A 173 -2.25 -9.31 15.91
CA VAL A 173 -2.20 -9.94 17.23
C VAL A 173 -2.83 -8.99 18.25
N ARG A 174 -3.67 -9.55 19.13
CA ARG A 174 -4.28 -8.83 20.25
C ARG A 174 -3.22 -8.43 21.30
N PRO A 175 -3.53 -7.49 22.22
CA PRO A 175 -2.58 -7.08 23.26
C PRO A 175 -2.04 -8.23 24.12
N ASP A 176 -2.89 -9.25 24.36
CA ASP A 176 -2.60 -10.48 25.11
C ASP A 176 -1.71 -11.50 24.35
N GLY A 177 -1.35 -11.22 23.09
CA GLY A 177 -0.56 -12.13 22.26
C GLY A 177 -1.39 -13.12 21.43
N THR A 178 -2.71 -13.14 21.57
CA THR A 178 -3.58 -14.03 20.80
C THR A 178 -3.66 -13.58 19.34
N ARG A 179 -3.45 -14.52 18.40
CA ARG A 179 -3.53 -14.28 16.96
C ARG A 179 -4.97 -14.07 16.51
N LYS A 180 -5.20 -13.09 15.64
CA LYS A 180 -6.50 -12.87 14.99
C LYS A 180 -6.68 -13.83 13.80
N PRO A 181 -7.92 -14.10 13.34
CA PRO A 181 -8.21 -14.89 12.15
C PRO A 181 -7.43 -14.46 10.89
N ALA A 182 -7.13 -13.17 10.76
CA ALA A 182 -6.32 -12.66 9.65
C ALA A 182 -4.93 -13.32 9.55
N CYS A 183 -4.31 -13.73 10.66
CA CYS A 183 -3.03 -14.45 10.64
C CYS A 183 -3.10 -15.75 9.84
N GLU A 184 -4.20 -16.50 9.96
CA GLU A 184 -4.38 -17.75 9.22
C GLU A 184 -4.62 -17.47 7.74
N THR A 185 -5.44 -16.46 7.42
CA THR A 185 -5.65 -16.01 6.03
C THR A 185 -4.32 -15.65 5.36
N ILE A 186 -3.48 -14.86 6.04
CA ILE A 186 -2.15 -14.46 5.57
C ILE A 186 -1.23 -15.68 5.41
N SER A 187 -1.18 -16.56 6.41
CA SER A 187 -0.32 -17.74 6.37
C SER A 187 -0.70 -18.67 5.22
N ASN A 188 -2.00 -18.88 4.98
CA ASN A 188 -2.48 -19.74 3.90
C ASN A 188 -2.15 -19.15 2.53
N PHE A 189 -2.31 -17.84 2.35
CA PHE A 189 -1.88 -17.15 1.12
C PHE A 189 -0.39 -17.36 0.85
N PHE A 190 0.49 -17.05 1.81
CA PHE A 190 1.94 -17.16 1.58
C PHE A 190 2.44 -18.60 1.38
N LYS A 191 1.71 -19.63 1.85
CA LYS A 191 2.03 -21.04 1.57
C LYS A 191 1.80 -21.40 0.11
N THR A 192 0.82 -20.77 -0.54
CA THR A 192 0.39 -21.12 -1.91
C THR A 192 0.84 -20.09 -2.95
N TRP A 193 1.25 -18.90 -2.52
CA TRP A 193 1.61 -17.82 -3.43
C TRP A 193 2.97 -18.08 -4.08
N THR A 194 2.96 -18.19 -5.41
CA THR A 194 4.16 -18.36 -6.22
C THR A 194 4.49 -17.07 -6.96
N ILE A 195 5.74 -16.63 -6.83
CA ILE A 195 6.24 -15.45 -7.55
C ILE A 195 6.85 -15.94 -8.86
N SER A 196 6.24 -15.55 -9.98
CA SER A 196 6.78 -15.83 -11.31
C SER A 196 7.73 -14.70 -11.72
N PHE A 197 9.03 -14.99 -11.82
CA PHE A 197 9.97 -14.05 -12.42
C PHE A 197 9.82 -14.09 -13.94
N SER A 198 9.02 -13.19 -14.50
CA SER A 198 9.00 -12.95 -15.95
C SER A 198 10.24 -12.16 -16.34
N GLY A 199 11.40 -12.82 -16.43
CA GLY A 199 12.67 -12.16 -16.74
C GLY A 199 13.88 -13.09 -16.67
N ASN A 200 13.89 -14.12 -17.53
CA ASN A 200 15.10 -14.76 -18.04
C ASN A 200 14.73 -15.56 -19.30
N LYS A 201 14.56 -14.84 -20.41
CA LYS A 201 14.84 -15.30 -21.77
C LYS A 201 15.39 -14.11 -22.54
#